data_AF-A0A940CH09-F1
#
_entry.id   AF-A0A940CH09-F1
#
_cell.length_a   1.000
_cell.length_b   1.000
_cell.length_c   1.000
_cell.angle_alpha   90.00
_cell.angle_beta   90.00
_cell.angle_gamma   90.00
#
_symmetry.space_group_name_H-M   'P 1'
#
loop_
_entity.id
_entity.type
_entity.pdbx_description
1 polymer ?
#
loop_
_entity_poly.entity_id
_entity_poly.type
_entity_poly.pdbx_seq_one_letter_code
_entity_poly.pdbx_strand_id
1 'polypeptide(L)'
;WYEKNVNFNKKTKFFFYQHSLVNNDKILNKLAKYKKNNIVELSEHRENFFRKICDFVSKSSGSIIIIDYGYSEFLKKFTLQSVFNHRPSNLLDNVGKQDITSLVDFNTLVDIAKNYNFNVDVFCNQKEFLLANGILERKNKITKNCTIEQKKTIEDDCDRLVNEKQMGSFFKFLILSSNGTTN
;
A
#
# COMPACT_ATOMS: atom_id res chain seq x y z
N TRP A 1 -15.23 -6.29 -19.34
CA TRP A 1 -14.69 -6.53 -17.98
C TRP A 1 -15.75 -7.16 -17.12
N TYR A 2 -15.39 -8.08 -16.23
CA TYR A 2 -16.28 -8.64 -15.23
C TYR A 2 -15.77 -8.25 -13.83
N GLU A 3 -16.69 -7.89 -12.94
CA GLU A 3 -16.40 -7.63 -11.53
C GLU A 3 -16.60 -8.91 -10.73
N LYS A 4 -15.64 -9.19 -9.82
CA LYS A 4 -15.70 -10.33 -8.91
C LYS A 4 -16.36 -9.90 -7.61
N ASN A 5 -17.57 -10.39 -7.37
CA ASN A 5 -18.39 -10.12 -6.21
C ASN A 5 -18.39 -11.30 -5.24
N VAL A 6 -18.79 -11.04 -4.00
CA VAL A 6 -19.07 -12.06 -2.99
C VAL A 6 -20.57 -12.08 -2.73
N ASN A 7 -21.17 -13.27 -2.75
CA ASN A 7 -22.57 -13.48 -2.45
C ASN A 7 -22.72 -14.53 -1.34
N PHE A 8 -23.88 -14.56 -0.66
CA PHE A 8 -24.15 -15.44 0.47
C PHE A 8 -25.30 -16.41 0.16
N ASN A 9 -25.01 -17.70 0.24
CA ASN A 9 -26.03 -18.73 0.12
C ASN A 9 -26.70 -18.96 1.47
N LYS A 10 -27.96 -18.51 1.62
CA LYS A 10 -28.73 -18.67 2.88
C LYS A 10 -28.97 -20.12 3.28
N LYS A 11 -29.05 -21.05 2.32
CA LYS A 11 -29.31 -22.48 2.59
C LYS A 11 -28.06 -23.16 3.13
N THR A 12 -26.94 -23.01 2.45
CA THR A 12 -25.68 -23.65 2.84
C THR A 12 -24.92 -22.86 3.90
N LYS A 13 -25.29 -21.59 4.12
CA LYS A 13 -24.61 -20.62 5.00
C LYS A 13 -23.15 -20.37 4.62
N PHE A 14 -22.80 -20.51 3.34
CA PHE A 14 -21.46 -20.21 2.82
C PHE A 14 -21.47 -18.99 1.90
N PHE A 15 -20.34 -18.26 1.93
CA PHE A 15 -20.04 -17.24 0.94
C PHE A 15 -19.43 -17.87 -0.32
N PHE A 16 -19.68 -17.26 -1.47
CA PHE A 16 -19.10 -17.71 -2.74
C PHE A 16 -18.84 -16.54 -3.68
N TYR A 17 -17.97 -16.75 -4.66
CA TYR A 17 -17.68 -15.75 -5.69
C TYR A 17 -18.71 -15.80 -6.83
N GLN A 18 -19.11 -14.63 -7.29
CA GLN A 18 -19.95 -14.45 -8.46
C GLN A 18 -19.35 -13.36 -9.35
N HIS A 19 -19.49 -13.50 -10.67
CA HIS A 19 -19.02 -12.49 -11.61
C HIS A 19 -20.21 -11.75 -12.21
N SER A 20 -20.11 -10.43 -12.31
CA SER A 20 -21.08 -9.57 -12.99
C SER A 20 -20.41 -8.77 -14.09
N LEU A 21 -21.13 -8.48 -15.18
CA LEU A 21 -20.61 -7.63 -16.24
C LEU A 21 -20.47 -6.19 -15.72
N VAL A 22 -19.35 -5.54 -16.02
CA VAL A 22 -19.15 -4.12 -15.70
C VAL A 22 -19.85 -3.26 -16.75
N ASN A 23 -20.94 -2.59 -16.35
CA ASN A 23 -21.75 -1.72 -17.22
C ASN A 23 -21.57 -0.22 -16.90
N ASN A 24 -20.70 0.14 -15.97
CA ASN A 24 -20.50 1.52 -15.56
C ASN A 24 -19.42 2.19 -16.45
N ASP A 25 -19.82 3.18 -17.25
CA ASP A 25 -18.93 3.87 -18.19
C ASP A 25 -17.73 4.55 -17.50
N LYS A 26 -17.91 5.09 -16.29
CA LYS A 26 -16.81 5.68 -15.52
C LYS A 26 -15.76 4.63 -15.16
N ILE A 27 -16.20 3.44 -14.73
CA ILE A 27 -15.31 2.31 -14.45
C ILE A 27 -14.66 1.82 -15.74
N LEU A 28 -15.42 1.65 -16.83
CA LEU A 28 -14.91 1.21 -18.12
C LEU A 28 -13.84 2.16 -18.68
N ASN A 29 -14.02 3.47 -18.54
CA ASN A 29 -13.04 4.48 -18.91
C ASN A 29 -11.75 4.37 -18.08
N LYS A 30 -11.87 4.19 -16.76
CA LYS A 30 -10.70 3.89 -15.91
C LYS A 30 -9.99 2.60 -16.34
N LEU A 31 -10.75 1.59 -16.76
CA LEU A 31 -10.23 0.29 -17.18
C LEU A 31 -9.61 0.31 -18.59
N ALA A 32 -9.85 1.35 -19.40
CA ALA A 32 -9.35 1.44 -20.77
C ALA A 32 -7.80 1.40 -20.84
N LYS A 33 -7.10 1.93 -19.83
CA LYS A 33 -5.63 1.88 -19.74
C LYS A 33 -5.07 0.49 -19.40
N TYR A 34 -5.92 -0.44 -18.97
CA TYR A 34 -5.55 -1.80 -18.58
C TYR A 34 -6.02 -2.86 -19.58
N LYS A 35 -6.34 -2.48 -20.82
CA LYS A 35 -6.88 -3.42 -21.84
C LYS A 35 -5.98 -4.64 -22.12
N LYS A 36 -4.68 -4.55 -21.85
CA LYS A 36 -3.71 -5.65 -22.02
C LYS A 36 -3.57 -6.54 -20.77
N ASN A 37 -4.38 -6.30 -19.74
CA ASN A 37 -4.23 -6.90 -18.42
C ASN A 37 -5.42 -7.84 -18.15
N ASN A 38 -5.15 -9.00 -17.55
CA ASN A 38 -6.19 -10.01 -17.31
C ASN A 38 -7.04 -9.69 -16.07
N ILE A 39 -6.46 -9.01 -15.08
CA ILE A 39 -7.05 -8.69 -13.78
C ILE A 39 -6.59 -7.28 -13.42
N VAL A 40 -7.47 -6.49 -12.81
CA VAL A 40 -7.18 -5.16 -12.24
C VAL A 40 -7.83 -5.07 -10.87
N GLU A 41 -7.12 -4.49 -9.90
CA GLU A 41 -7.67 -4.14 -8.60
C GLU A 41 -7.83 -2.62 -8.53
N LEU A 42 -9.04 -2.15 -8.21
CA LEU A 42 -9.34 -0.74 -8.04
C LEU A 42 -9.72 -0.49 -6.58
N SER A 43 -9.20 0.57 -5.97
CA SER A 43 -9.50 0.93 -4.58
C SER A 43 -10.00 2.37 -4.49
N GLU A 44 -11.24 2.58 -4.95
CA GLU A 44 -11.82 3.94 -4.97
C GLU A 44 -11.89 4.57 -3.58
N HIS A 45 -12.06 3.76 -2.53
CA HIS A 45 -12.06 4.26 -1.16
C HIS A 45 -10.69 4.83 -0.77
N ARG A 46 -9.59 4.12 -1.08
CA ARG A 46 -8.22 4.59 -0.86
C ARG A 46 -7.95 5.85 -1.65
N GLU A 47 -8.32 5.87 -2.94
CA GLU A 47 -8.19 7.05 -3.80
C GLU A 47 -8.93 8.26 -3.21
N ASN A 48 -10.19 8.09 -2.81
CA ASN A 48 -11.01 9.17 -2.26
C ASN A 48 -10.49 9.66 -0.91
N PHE A 49 -10.04 8.76 -0.04
CA PHE A 49 -9.41 9.14 1.22
C PHE A 49 -8.13 9.93 0.98
N PHE A 50 -7.28 9.47 0.06
CA PHE A 50 -6.05 10.17 -0.29
C PHE A 50 -6.32 11.55 -0.90
N ARG A 51 -7.34 11.69 -1.76
CA ARG A 51 -7.78 13.00 -2.28
C ARG A 51 -8.17 13.96 -1.17
N LYS A 52 -8.83 13.51 -0.10
CA LYS A 52 -9.15 14.35 1.07
C LYS A 52 -7.90 14.82 1.81
N ILE A 53 -6.88 13.97 1.92
CA ILE A 53 -5.59 14.35 2.50
C ILE A 53 -4.92 15.41 1.62
N CYS A 54 -4.85 15.20 0.30
CA CYS A 54 -4.28 16.18 -0.62
C CYS A 54 -5.03 17.52 -0.58
N ASP A 55 -6.36 17.51 -0.59
CA ASP A 55 -7.19 18.72 -0.46
C ASP A 55 -6.91 19.46 0.86
N PHE A 56 -6.82 18.72 1.97
CA PHE A 56 -6.51 19.32 3.28
C PHE A 56 -5.10 19.94 3.31
N VAL A 57 -4.09 19.18 2.91
CA VAL A 57 -2.70 19.64 3.00
C VAL A 57 -2.42 20.76 2.00
N SER A 58 -2.98 20.71 0.78
CA SER A 58 -2.76 21.74 -0.26
C SER A 58 -3.25 23.14 0.12
N LYS A 59 -4.20 23.25 1.05
CA LYS A 59 -4.66 24.53 1.62
C LYS A 59 -3.63 25.21 2.51
N SER A 60 -2.52 24.53 2.81
CA SER A 60 -1.41 25.02 3.61
C SER A 60 -0.07 24.61 2.98
N SER A 61 1.04 25.19 3.41
CA SER A 61 2.37 24.64 3.10
C SER A 61 2.63 23.44 4.02
N GLY A 62 2.79 22.25 3.46
CA GLY A 62 3.00 21.03 4.24
C GLY A 62 3.48 19.85 3.43
N SER A 63 3.64 18.71 4.10
CA SER A 63 4.14 17.48 3.49
C SER A 63 3.29 16.27 3.86
N ILE A 64 3.28 15.27 2.99
CA ILE A 64 2.63 13.98 3.20
C ILE A 64 3.72 12.90 3.12
N ILE A 65 3.78 12.02 4.11
CA ILE A 65 4.64 10.84 4.11
C ILE A 65 3.74 9.61 4.13
N ILE A 66 3.86 8.77 3.11
CA ILE A 66 3.12 7.51 2.98
C ILE A 66 4.12 6.37 2.98
N ILE A 67 3.91 5.42 3.90
CA ILE A 67 4.75 4.24 4.06
C ILE A 67 3.82 3.04 4.12
N ASP A 68 3.88 2.20 3.10
CA ASP A 68 3.06 0.99 3.04
C ASP A 68 3.68 -0.04 2.09
N TYR A 69 3.24 -1.29 2.17
CA TYR A 69 3.60 -2.31 1.22
C TYR A 69 2.79 -2.17 -0.07
N GLY A 70 3.49 -2.16 -1.20
CA GLY A 70 2.85 -1.81 -2.46
C GLY A 70 3.72 -1.96 -3.69
N TYR A 71 3.20 -1.46 -4.80
CA TYR A 71 3.83 -1.52 -6.10
C TYR A 71 3.79 -0.16 -6.80
N SER A 72 4.81 0.07 -7.63
CA SER A 72 4.91 1.16 -8.60
C SER A 72 4.79 0.65 -10.04
N GLU A 73 4.74 -0.65 -10.24
CA GLU A 73 4.58 -1.26 -11.55
C GLU A 73 3.38 -2.17 -11.53
N PHE A 74 2.60 -2.15 -12.60
CA PHE A 74 1.35 -2.88 -12.66
C PHE A 74 1.56 -4.38 -12.40
N LEU A 75 0.86 -4.92 -11.40
CA LEU A 75 0.91 -6.33 -11.07
C LEU A 75 -0.13 -7.12 -11.87
N LYS A 76 0.31 -8.15 -12.60
CA LYS A 76 -0.58 -9.07 -13.32
C LYS A 76 -1.17 -10.17 -12.41
N LYS A 77 -1.36 -9.90 -11.13
CA LYS A 77 -1.85 -10.84 -10.11
C LYS A 77 -2.73 -10.14 -9.08
N PHE A 78 -3.61 -10.89 -8.41
CA PHE A 78 -4.33 -10.40 -7.25
C PHE A 78 -3.35 -10.09 -6.10
N THR A 79 -3.63 -9.01 -5.40
CA THR A 79 -2.91 -8.56 -4.21
C THR A 79 -3.76 -8.63 -2.95
N LEU A 80 -5.08 -8.72 -3.10
CA LEU A 80 -6.01 -8.96 -1.99
C LEU A 80 -5.71 -10.31 -1.33
N GLN A 81 -5.41 -10.28 -0.05
CA GLN A 81 -5.05 -11.44 0.76
C GLN A 81 -5.71 -11.37 2.14
N SER A 82 -5.79 -12.51 2.81
CA SER A 82 -6.26 -12.59 4.19
C SER A 82 -5.31 -13.35 5.09
N VAL A 83 -5.22 -12.92 6.34
CA VAL A 83 -4.40 -13.55 7.38
C VAL A 83 -5.27 -13.84 8.61
N PHE A 84 -5.20 -15.09 9.08
CA PHE A 84 -5.86 -15.55 10.29
C PHE A 84 -4.84 -16.29 11.17
N ASN A 85 -4.71 -15.90 12.44
CA ASN A 85 -3.73 -16.47 13.38
C ASN A 85 -2.30 -16.57 12.80
N HIS A 86 -1.82 -15.46 12.21
CA HIS A 86 -0.50 -15.33 11.57
C HIS A 86 -0.24 -16.31 10.41
N ARG A 87 -1.30 -16.81 9.76
CA ARG A 87 -1.18 -17.69 8.59
C ARG A 87 -2.05 -17.19 7.44
N PRO A 88 -1.63 -17.39 6.17
CA PRO A 88 -2.49 -17.13 5.02
C PRO A 88 -3.82 -17.89 5.17
N SER A 89 -4.92 -17.22 4.85
CA SER A 89 -6.27 -17.78 4.89
C SER A 89 -7.02 -17.46 3.61
N ASN A 90 -8.04 -18.26 3.27
CA ASN A 90 -8.94 -17.94 2.18
C ASN A 90 -9.89 -16.79 2.60
N LEU A 91 -10.14 -15.85 1.68
CA LEU A 91 -10.99 -14.68 1.94
C LEU A 91 -12.40 -15.03 2.45
N LEU A 92 -12.92 -16.23 2.13
CA LEU A 92 -14.29 -16.63 2.46
C LEU A 92 -14.41 -17.61 3.65
N ASP A 93 -13.30 -18.08 4.24
CA ASP A 93 -13.34 -19.10 5.30
C ASP A 93 -13.62 -18.52 6.69
N ASN A 94 -12.92 -17.45 7.08
CA ASN A 94 -12.98 -16.85 8.42
C ASN A 94 -13.57 -15.43 8.40
N VAL A 95 -14.66 -15.25 7.66
CA VAL A 95 -15.29 -13.93 7.46
C VAL A 95 -15.58 -13.24 8.79
N GLY A 96 -15.10 -11.99 8.92
CA GLY A 96 -15.22 -11.18 10.14
C GLY A 96 -14.23 -11.51 11.25
N LYS A 97 -13.39 -12.54 11.09
CA LYS A 97 -12.37 -12.96 12.08
C LYS A 97 -10.94 -12.89 11.57
N GLN A 98 -10.74 -12.57 10.30
CA GLN A 98 -9.44 -12.46 9.66
C GLN A 98 -9.17 -11.03 9.18
N ASP A 99 -7.90 -10.68 9.13
CA ASP A 99 -7.48 -9.43 8.51
C ASP A 99 -7.49 -9.58 6.98
N ILE A 100 -7.90 -8.53 6.27
CA ILE A 100 -7.97 -8.49 4.81
C ILE A 100 -7.20 -7.27 4.33
N THR A 101 -6.15 -7.50 3.57
CA THR A 101 -5.28 -6.44 3.07
C THR A 101 -5.03 -6.57 1.58
N SER A 102 -4.65 -5.47 0.94
CA SER A 102 -4.23 -5.44 -0.47
C SER A 102 -3.02 -4.53 -0.60
N LEU A 103 -2.18 -4.79 -1.61
CA LEU A 103 -1.05 -3.93 -1.89
C LEU A 103 -1.51 -2.53 -2.33
N VAL A 104 -0.74 -1.51 -1.97
CA VAL A 104 -0.98 -0.13 -2.40
C VAL A 104 -0.45 0.07 -3.83
N ASP A 105 -1.28 0.61 -4.72
CA ASP A 105 -0.86 1.13 -6.02
C ASP A 105 -0.32 2.57 -5.82
N PHE A 106 1.01 2.69 -5.70
CA PHE A 106 1.65 3.98 -5.48
C PHE A 106 1.64 4.88 -6.73
N ASN A 107 1.54 4.33 -7.94
CA ASN A 107 1.41 5.15 -9.14
C ASN A 107 0.09 5.92 -9.13
N THR A 108 -1.00 5.26 -8.73
CA THR A 108 -2.30 5.92 -8.61
C THR A 108 -2.24 7.03 -7.55
N LEU A 109 -1.52 6.85 -6.43
CA LEU A 109 -1.34 7.92 -5.44
C LEU A 109 -0.50 9.08 -6.00
N VAL A 110 0.59 8.80 -6.72
CA VAL A 110 1.40 9.83 -7.38
C VAL A 110 0.57 10.62 -8.39
N ASP A 111 -0.23 9.96 -9.22
CA ASP A 111 -1.11 10.61 -10.19
C ASP A 111 -2.14 11.51 -9.50
N ILE A 112 -2.72 11.06 -8.38
CA ILE A 112 -3.63 11.89 -7.58
C ILE A 112 -2.89 13.11 -7.03
N ALA A 113 -1.72 12.93 -6.42
CA ALA A 113 -0.95 14.02 -5.82
C ALA A 113 -0.58 15.10 -6.85
N LYS A 114 -0.17 14.69 -8.06
CA LYS A 114 0.13 15.61 -9.18
C LYS A 114 -1.07 16.44 -9.59
N ASN A 115 -2.28 15.88 -9.57
CA ASN A 115 -3.51 16.64 -9.86
C ASN A 115 -3.81 17.73 -8.80
N TYR A 116 -3.22 17.64 -7.61
CA TYR A 116 -3.25 18.67 -6.56
C TYR A 116 -1.97 19.54 -6.53
N ASN A 117 -1.14 19.49 -7.57
CA ASN A 117 0.11 20.24 -7.69
C ASN A 117 1.15 19.97 -6.58
N PHE A 118 1.13 18.77 -5.98
CA PHE A 118 2.21 18.33 -5.09
C PHE A 118 3.45 17.97 -5.88
N ASN A 119 4.62 18.27 -5.31
CA ASN A 119 5.89 17.71 -5.77
C ASN A 119 6.06 16.30 -5.19
N VAL A 120 6.72 15.42 -5.95
CA VAL A 120 7.16 14.12 -5.45
C VAL A 120 8.62 14.25 -5.04
N ASP A 121 8.87 14.46 -3.74
CA ASP A 121 10.21 14.71 -3.22
C ASP A 121 11.00 13.40 -3.13
N VAL A 122 10.35 12.33 -2.69
CA VAL A 122 10.95 11.00 -2.56
C VAL A 122 9.96 9.95 -3.02
N PHE A 123 10.41 9.05 -3.89
CA PHE A 123 9.74 7.78 -4.14
C PHE A 123 10.76 6.65 -4.28
N CYS A 124 10.86 5.81 -3.27
CA CYS A 124 11.85 4.73 -3.20
C CYS A 124 11.34 3.54 -2.36
N ASN A 125 12.11 2.47 -2.29
CA ASN A 125 11.81 1.37 -1.36
C ASN A 125 12.30 1.68 0.07
N GLN A 126 11.80 0.92 1.05
CA GLN A 126 12.13 1.13 2.46
C GLN A 126 13.62 0.99 2.75
N LYS A 127 14.30 0.03 2.13
CA LYS A 127 15.75 -0.15 2.31
C LYS A 127 16.50 1.11 1.91
N GLU A 128 16.25 1.61 0.71
CA GLU A 128 16.87 2.82 0.17
C GLU A 128 16.63 4.01 1.08
N PHE A 129 15.38 4.22 1.51
CA PHE A 129 15.02 5.31 2.40
C PHE A 129 15.75 5.22 3.75
N LEU A 130 15.69 4.08 4.43
CA LEU A 130 16.24 3.93 5.77
C LEU A 130 17.77 3.98 5.77
N LEU A 131 18.43 3.43 4.76
CA LEU A 131 19.88 3.53 4.60
C LEU A 131 20.31 4.98 4.34
N ALA A 132 19.64 5.69 3.44
CA ALA A 132 19.92 7.10 3.17
C ALA A 132 19.69 8.00 4.39
N ASN A 133 18.79 7.62 5.30
CA ASN A 133 18.50 8.35 6.55
C ASN A 133 19.25 7.81 7.78
N GLY A 134 20.30 7.01 7.57
CA GLY A 134 21.28 6.69 8.60
C GLY A 134 20.85 5.65 9.64
N ILE A 135 20.02 4.68 9.23
CA ILE A 135 19.57 3.61 10.14
C ILE A 135 20.73 2.79 10.72
N LEU A 136 21.81 2.57 9.96
CA LEU A 136 22.96 1.77 10.40
C LEU A 136 23.79 2.52 11.46
N GLU A 137 23.98 3.82 11.28
CA GLU A 137 24.63 4.72 12.22
C GLU A 137 23.82 4.79 13.51
N ARG A 138 22.50 4.88 13.40
CA ARG A 138 21.60 4.86 14.56
C ARG A 138 21.68 3.52 15.30
N LYS A 139 21.64 2.39 14.57
CA LYS A 139 21.82 1.05 15.12
C LYS A 139 23.10 0.97 15.95
N ASN A 140 24.23 1.34 15.35
CA ASN A 140 25.55 1.29 15.99
C ASN A 140 25.67 2.21 17.20
N LYS A 141 24.95 3.32 17.25
CA LYS A 141 24.92 4.22 18.42
C LYS A 141 24.12 3.60 19.57
N ILE A 142 22.93 3.07 19.30
CA ILE A 142 22.05 2.51 20.34
C ILE A 142 22.67 1.24 20.93
N THR A 143 23.26 0.36 20.11
CA THR A 143 23.81 -0.91 20.58
C THR A 143 24.97 -0.76 21.57
N LYS A 144 25.65 0.40 21.64
CA LYS A 144 26.77 0.62 22.58
C LYS A 144 26.38 0.41 24.05
N ASN A 145 25.16 0.76 24.42
CA ASN A 145 24.67 0.70 25.80
C ASN A 145 23.71 -0.47 26.05
N CYS A 146 23.63 -1.43 25.12
CA CYS A 146 22.71 -2.54 25.17
C CYS A 146 23.33 -3.81 25.76
N THR A 147 22.48 -4.64 26.39
CA THR A 147 22.81 -6.03 26.71
C THR A 147 23.03 -6.84 25.42
N ILE A 148 23.62 -8.03 25.53
CA ILE A 148 23.84 -8.94 24.39
C ILE A 148 22.50 -9.28 23.71
N GLU A 149 21.47 -9.57 24.49
CA GLU A 149 20.13 -9.89 23.99
C GLU A 149 19.51 -8.72 23.23
N GLN A 150 19.58 -7.51 23.79
CA GLN A 150 19.09 -6.30 23.13
C GLN A 150 19.83 -6.01 21.83
N LYS A 151 21.17 -6.19 21.81
CA LYS A 151 21.97 -6.03 20.58
C LYS A 151 21.47 -6.96 19.48
N LYS A 152 21.28 -8.24 19.82
CA LYS A 152 20.79 -9.24 18.87
C LYS A 152 19.40 -8.87 18.32
N THR A 153 18.46 -8.49 19.18
CA THR A 153 17.13 -8.05 18.75
C THR A 153 17.21 -6.85 17.80
N ILE A 154 18.03 -5.83 18.14
CA ILE A 154 18.21 -4.64 17.31
C ILE A 154 18.84 -4.99 15.96
N GLU A 155 19.79 -5.92 15.92
CA GLU A 155 20.40 -6.41 14.69
C GLU A 155 19.40 -7.14 13.80
N ASP A 156 18.64 -8.09 14.37
CA ASP A 156 17.62 -8.86 13.66
C ASP A 156 16.51 -7.95 13.11
N ASP A 157 16.03 -6.99 13.90
CA ASP A 157 15.00 -6.04 13.48
C ASP A 157 15.50 -5.05 12.43
N CYS A 158 16.75 -4.58 12.55
CA CYS A 158 17.35 -3.72 11.55
C CYS A 158 17.51 -4.47 10.21
N ASP A 159 17.99 -5.72 10.23
CA ASP A 159 18.03 -6.57 9.02
C ASP A 159 16.63 -6.72 8.44
N ARG A 160 15.63 -7.04 9.26
CA ARG A 160 14.24 -7.18 8.80
C ARG A 160 13.72 -5.96 8.06
N LEU A 161 14.05 -4.76 8.54
CA LEU A 161 13.63 -3.49 7.94
C LEU A 161 14.34 -3.22 6.60
N VAL A 162 15.62 -3.56 6.45
CA VAL A 162 16.42 -3.20 5.25
C VAL A 162 16.64 -4.36 4.28
N ASN A 163 16.37 -5.59 4.66
CA ASN A 163 16.59 -6.77 3.84
C ASN A 163 15.55 -6.84 2.71
N GLU A 164 16.03 -6.97 1.47
CA GLU A 164 15.19 -7.01 0.26
C GLU A 164 14.24 -8.21 0.23
N LYS A 165 14.60 -9.31 0.89
CA LYS A 165 13.76 -10.50 1.01
C LYS A 165 12.69 -10.37 2.11
N GLN A 166 12.75 -9.31 2.91
CA GLN A 166 11.86 -9.05 4.04
C GLN A 166 11.03 -7.78 3.82
N MET A 167 11.27 -6.69 4.53
CA MET A 167 10.49 -5.45 4.33
C MET A 167 11.14 -4.49 3.34
N GLY A 168 12.45 -4.60 3.12
CA GLY A 168 13.25 -3.57 2.45
C GLY A 168 12.80 -3.25 1.03
N SER A 169 12.40 -4.25 0.24
CA SER A 169 11.91 -4.06 -1.13
C SER A 169 10.39 -3.91 -1.23
N PHE A 170 9.65 -4.51 -0.29
CA PHE A 170 8.19 -4.61 -0.33
C PHE A 170 7.50 -3.31 0.11
N PHE A 171 8.04 -2.63 1.12
CA PHE A 171 7.56 -1.34 1.57
C PHE A 171 8.09 -0.22 0.67
N LYS A 172 7.24 0.76 0.39
CA LYS A 172 7.57 1.95 -0.38
C LYS A 172 7.42 3.19 0.50
N PHE A 173 8.27 4.17 0.24
CA PHE A 173 8.21 5.49 0.83
C PHE A 173 7.81 6.47 -0.27
N LEU A 174 6.72 7.19 -0.06
CA LEU A 174 6.30 8.31 -0.90
C LEU A 174 6.23 9.56 -0.04
N ILE A 175 7.09 10.54 -0.34
CA ILE A 175 7.10 11.86 0.29
C ILE A 175 6.69 12.90 -0.73
N LEU A 176 5.72 13.72 -0.33
CA LEU A 176 5.13 14.76 -1.15
C LEU A 176 5.19 16.09 -0.40
N SER A 177 5.43 17.18 -1.12
CA SER A 177 5.33 18.55 -0.59
C SER A 177 4.32 19.36 -1.38
N SER A 178 3.49 20.14 -0.66
CA SER A 178 2.66 21.16 -1.30
C SER A 178 3.49 22.42 -1.52
N ASN A 179 3.44 22.94 -2.74
CA ASN A 179 3.79 24.34 -2.98
C ASN A 179 2.61 25.15 -2.43
N GLY A 180 2.59 25.44 -1.13
CA GLY A 180 1.45 26.10 -0.48
C GLY A 180 0.96 27.30 -1.30
N THR A 181 -0.35 27.50 -1.40
CA THR A 181 -0.89 28.70 -2.05
C THR A 181 -0.47 29.92 -1.24
N THR A 182 0.41 30.74 -1.80
CA THR A 182 0.67 32.09 -1.31
C THR A 182 -0.57 32.94 -1.56
N ASN A 183 -1.48 32.99 -0.58
CA ASN A 183 -2.56 33.97 -0.50
C ASN A 183 -2.42 34.73 0.82
#